data_AF-A0A2J6WYY1-F1
#
_entry.id   AF-A0A2J6WYY1-F1
#
_cell.length_a   1.000
_cell.length_b   1.000
_cell.length_c   1.000
_cell.angle_alpha   90.00
_cell.angle_beta   90.00
_cell.angle_gamma   90.00
#
_symmetry.space_group_name_H-M   'P 1'
#
loop_
_entity.id
_entity.type
_entity.pdbx_description
1 polymer ?
#
loop_
_entity_poly.entity_id
_entity_poly.type
_entity_poly.pdbx_seq_one_letter_code
_entity_poly.pdbx_strand_id
1 'polypeptide(L)'
;KIFSSIKLLQDIGLGGDRSVGGGRAIFSEPIEDTTLKKYIDNKTNRFITLSPILIDLTIDYEDSYYDYFTFRGIIDNNYDFKNINIWKDKLIYLKEGSNFKIKEGKPFYGEVKEIKISNNVNVYQYGLAFPLYIQQGG
;
A
#
# COMPACT_ATOMS: atom_id res chain seq x y z
N LYS A 1 8.30 11.66 11.93
CA LYS A 1 7.18 10.81 12.40
C LYS A 1 7.21 9.41 11.78
N ILE A 2 7.21 9.26 10.44
CA ILE A 2 7.28 7.93 9.77
C ILE A 2 8.52 7.12 10.17
N PHE A 3 9.71 7.74 10.18
CA PHE A 3 10.95 7.02 10.50
C PHE A 3 10.95 6.45 11.94
N SER A 4 10.41 7.18 12.91
CA SER A 4 10.25 6.70 14.29
C SER A 4 9.34 5.48 14.36
N SER A 5 8.23 5.47 13.59
CA SER A 5 7.35 4.31 13.47
C SER A 5 8.06 3.12 12.81
N ILE A 6 8.90 3.35 11.80
CA ILE A 6 9.71 2.29 11.16
C ILE A 6 10.74 1.73 12.14
N LYS A 7 11.45 2.58 12.91
CA LYS A 7 12.42 2.13 13.91
C LYS A 7 11.79 1.25 14.99
N LEU A 8 10.56 1.54 15.41
CA LEU A 8 9.83 0.69 16.34
C LEU A 8 9.59 -0.72 15.80
N LEU A 9 9.48 -0.90 14.47
CA LEU A 9 9.32 -2.23 13.85
C LEU A 9 10.56 -3.11 14.03
N GLN A 10 11.74 -2.56 14.33
CA GLN A 10 12.93 -3.36 14.66
C GLN A 10 12.71 -4.18 15.94
N ASP A 11 12.03 -3.59 16.93
CA ASP A 11 11.78 -4.21 18.22
C ASP A 11 10.56 -5.14 18.17
N ILE A 12 9.54 -4.75 17.41
CA ILE A 12 8.27 -5.49 17.29
C ILE A 12 8.38 -6.68 16.32
N GLY A 13 9.25 -6.58 15.30
CA GLY A 13 9.37 -7.52 14.19
C GLY A 13 8.28 -7.36 13.12
N LEU A 14 8.57 -7.84 11.91
CA LEU A 14 7.66 -7.82 10.75
C LEU A 14 7.07 -9.20 10.46
N GLY A 15 5.76 -9.28 10.22
CA GLY A 15 5.09 -10.51 9.80
C GLY A 15 4.68 -11.46 10.94
N GLY A 16 4.12 -12.61 10.58
CA GLY A 16 3.44 -13.52 11.53
C GLY A 16 4.38 -14.25 12.50
N ASP A 17 5.60 -14.55 12.09
CA ASP A 17 6.54 -15.38 12.86
C ASP A 17 7.42 -14.58 13.84
N ARG A 18 7.07 -13.31 14.10
CA ARG A 18 7.84 -12.42 14.99
C ARG A 18 7.95 -12.92 16.43
N SER A 19 6.94 -13.65 16.93
CA SER A 19 6.95 -14.25 18.27
C SER A 19 7.91 -15.42 18.41
N VAL A 20 8.31 -16.05 17.31
CA VAL A 20 9.29 -17.16 17.27
C VAL A 20 10.65 -16.73 16.71
N GLY A 21 10.88 -15.42 16.62
CA GLY A 21 12.16 -14.83 16.21
C GLY A 21 12.27 -14.48 14.72
N GLY A 22 11.23 -14.69 13.91
CA GLY A 22 11.17 -14.25 12.52
C GLY A 22 11.02 -12.73 12.37
N GLY A 23 11.23 -12.22 11.15
CA GLY A 23 10.88 -10.82 10.83
C GLY A 23 11.75 -9.73 11.46
N ARG A 24 12.92 -10.07 12.01
CA ARG A 24 13.86 -9.09 12.58
C ARG A 24 14.59 -8.35 11.47
N ALA A 25 14.62 -7.02 11.56
CA ALA A 25 15.34 -6.17 10.65
C ALA A 25 15.99 -5.00 11.41
N ILE A 26 17.12 -4.53 10.90
CA ILE A 26 17.75 -3.29 11.35
C ILE A 26 17.59 -2.29 10.20
N PHE A 27 16.88 -1.21 10.44
CA PHE A 27 16.72 -0.13 9.48
C PHE A 27 17.88 0.85 9.64
N SER A 28 18.55 1.16 8.53
CA SER A 28 19.47 2.29 8.46
C SER A 28 18.70 3.62 8.42
N GLU A 29 19.44 4.73 8.49
CA GLU A 29 18.87 6.04 8.18
C GLU A 29 18.30 6.05 6.74
N PRO A 30 17.22 6.80 6.48
CA PRO A 30 16.68 6.95 5.14
C PRO A 30 17.72 7.59 4.22
N ILE A 31 17.86 7.04 3.03
CA ILE A 31 18.69 7.61 1.97
C ILE A 31 17.76 8.28 0.97
N GLU A 32 18.08 9.51 0.59
CA GLU A 32 17.37 10.18 -0.49
C GLU A 32 17.80 9.61 -1.85
N ASP A 33 16.84 9.07 -2.59
CA ASP A 33 17.05 8.62 -3.98
C ASP A 33 16.35 9.58 -4.94
N THR A 34 17.16 10.30 -5.71
CA THR A 34 16.67 11.27 -6.71
C THR A 34 16.44 10.63 -8.08
N THR A 35 16.86 9.39 -8.29
CA THR A 35 16.78 8.67 -9.58
C THR A 35 15.34 8.56 -10.07
N LEU A 36 14.40 8.36 -9.13
CA LEU A 36 12.98 8.22 -9.44
C LEU A 36 12.19 9.53 -9.39
N LYS A 37 12.81 10.63 -8.93
CA LYS A 37 12.12 11.90 -8.68
C LYS A 37 11.36 12.42 -9.90
N LYS A 38 11.98 12.35 -11.08
CA LYS A 38 11.34 12.76 -12.34
C LYS A 38 10.08 11.94 -12.67
N TYR A 39 10.06 10.66 -12.33
CA TYR A 39 8.92 9.77 -12.59
C TYR A 39 7.81 9.93 -11.54
N ILE A 40 8.11 10.52 -10.38
CA ILE A 40 7.12 10.82 -9.34
C ILE A 40 6.48 12.19 -9.61
N ASP A 41 7.28 13.20 -9.94
CA ASP A 41 6.84 14.59 -10.06
C ASP A 41 6.19 14.90 -11.41
N ASN A 42 6.72 14.34 -12.51
CA ASN A 42 6.21 14.63 -13.85
C ASN A 42 5.00 13.75 -14.17
N LYS A 43 3.83 14.18 -13.70
CA LYS A 43 2.56 13.48 -13.93
C LYS A 43 2.25 13.39 -15.42
N THR A 44 2.01 12.17 -15.89
CA THR A 44 1.46 11.88 -17.22
C THR A 44 0.14 11.13 -17.08
N ASN A 45 -0.52 10.82 -18.19
CA ASN A 45 -1.76 10.06 -18.18
C ASN A 45 -1.56 8.54 -18.04
N ARG A 46 -0.32 8.07 -17.83
CA ARG A 46 -0.01 6.66 -17.59
C ARG A 46 1.01 6.50 -16.48
N PHE A 47 0.82 5.53 -15.60
CA PHE A 47 1.81 5.21 -14.56
C PHE A 47 1.90 3.70 -14.30
N ILE A 48 3.02 3.29 -13.71
CA ILE A 48 3.22 1.97 -13.12
C ILE A 48 3.15 2.13 -11.60
N THR A 49 2.40 1.28 -10.89
CA THR A 49 2.34 1.35 -9.41
C THR A 49 3.40 0.46 -8.76
N LEU A 50 4.07 0.96 -7.71
CA LEU A 50 5.00 0.19 -6.88
C LEU A 50 4.32 -0.46 -5.66
N SER A 51 3.06 -0.15 -5.42
CA SER A 51 2.24 -0.73 -4.34
C SER A 51 0.98 -1.38 -4.92
N PRO A 52 0.45 -2.43 -4.26
CA PRO A 52 -0.91 -2.87 -4.51
C PRO A 52 -1.92 -1.74 -4.26
N ILE A 53 -2.89 -1.59 -5.16
CA ILE A 53 -3.89 -0.52 -5.06
C ILE A 53 -5.30 -1.09 -4.99
N LEU A 54 -6.18 -0.40 -4.28
CA LEU A 54 -7.61 -0.66 -4.37
C LEU A 54 -8.18 -0.05 -5.65
N ILE A 55 -9.33 -0.56 -6.09
CA ILE A 55 -10.02 -0.12 -7.31
C ILE A 55 -10.31 1.39 -7.21
N ASP A 56 -10.03 2.12 -8.29
CA ASP A 56 -10.26 3.56 -8.42
C ASP A 56 -10.97 3.83 -9.75
N LEU A 57 -12.14 4.48 -9.67
CA LEU A 57 -12.98 4.75 -10.83
C LEU A 57 -12.37 5.77 -11.81
N THR A 58 -11.30 6.45 -11.42
CA THR A 58 -10.57 7.37 -12.30
C THR A 58 -9.55 6.69 -13.20
N ILE A 59 -9.39 5.37 -13.08
CA ILE A 59 -8.54 4.55 -13.94
C ILE A 59 -9.35 4.06 -15.16
N ASP A 60 -8.70 4.09 -16.32
CA ASP A 60 -9.19 3.47 -17.54
C ASP A 60 -8.74 2.03 -17.65
N TYR A 61 -9.52 1.11 -17.07
CA TYR A 61 -9.18 -0.30 -17.05
C TYR A 61 -9.11 -0.95 -18.44
N GLU A 62 -9.89 -0.47 -19.41
CA GLU A 62 -9.86 -0.99 -20.79
C GLU A 62 -8.53 -0.68 -21.49
N ASP A 63 -7.93 0.47 -21.18
CA ASP A 63 -6.65 0.94 -21.72
C ASP A 63 -5.45 0.64 -20.80
N SER A 64 -5.63 -0.20 -19.77
CA SER A 64 -4.63 -0.53 -18.76
C SER A 64 -4.17 -1.99 -18.86
N TYR A 65 -2.98 -2.27 -18.32
CA TYR A 65 -2.44 -3.63 -18.20
C TYR A 65 -2.18 -3.94 -16.73
N TYR A 66 -2.95 -4.86 -16.15
CA TYR A 66 -2.87 -5.12 -14.73
C TYR A 66 -3.21 -6.57 -14.39
N ASP A 67 -2.63 -7.02 -13.29
CA ASP A 67 -3.09 -8.22 -12.59
C ASP A 67 -3.89 -7.81 -11.37
N TYR A 68 -4.78 -8.68 -10.91
CA TYR A 68 -5.49 -8.49 -9.66
C TYR A 68 -5.35 -9.72 -8.76
N PHE A 69 -5.50 -9.50 -7.46
CA PHE A 69 -5.53 -10.56 -6.46
C PHE A 69 -6.50 -10.21 -5.35
N THR A 70 -7.04 -11.23 -4.68
CA THR A 70 -7.82 -11.00 -3.48
C THR A 70 -6.94 -11.16 -2.26
N PHE A 71 -7.06 -10.24 -1.30
CA PHE A 71 -6.33 -10.33 -0.05
C PHE A 71 -7.27 -10.17 1.13
N ARG A 72 -7.07 -11.02 2.13
CA ARG A 72 -7.79 -11.00 3.40
C ARG A 72 -6.76 -11.08 4.52
N GLY A 73 -6.49 -9.94 5.16
CA GLY A 73 -5.55 -9.87 6.26
C GLY A 73 -6.18 -10.27 7.60
N ILE A 74 -5.34 -10.67 8.54
CA ILE A 74 -5.68 -10.79 9.95
C ILE A 74 -5.28 -9.47 10.64
N ILE A 75 -6.05 -9.01 11.62
CA ILE A 75 -5.71 -7.88 12.48
C ILE A 75 -4.58 -8.33 13.41
N ASP A 76 -3.53 -7.50 13.49
CA ASP A 76 -2.38 -7.79 14.34
C ASP A 76 -2.79 -7.90 15.82
N ASN A 77 -2.19 -8.85 16.53
CA ASN A 77 -2.48 -9.15 17.93
C ASN A 77 -1.64 -8.31 18.93
N ASN A 78 -0.89 -7.33 18.45
CA ASN A 78 -0.15 -6.37 19.28
C ASN A 78 -1.03 -5.56 20.24
N TYR A 79 -2.33 -5.48 19.96
CA TYR A 79 -3.30 -4.80 20.80
C TYR A 79 -4.33 -5.80 21.33
N ASP A 80 -4.92 -5.51 22.49
CA ASP A 80 -5.85 -6.44 23.16
C ASP A 80 -7.19 -6.52 22.41
N PHE A 81 -7.22 -7.34 21.35
CA PHE A 81 -8.41 -7.64 20.54
C PHE A 81 -9.14 -8.91 21.02
N LYS A 82 -9.07 -9.24 22.32
CA LYS A 82 -9.81 -10.38 22.89
C LYS A 82 -11.30 -10.29 22.54
N ASN A 83 -11.86 -11.42 22.11
CA ASN A 83 -13.27 -11.59 21.75
C ASN A 83 -13.77 -10.80 20.52
N ILE A 84 -12.86 -10.33 19.64
CA ILE A 84 -13.23 -9.68 18.38
C ILE A 84 -12.89 -10.62 17.21
N ASN A 85 -13.75 -10.66 16.18
CA ASN A 85 -13.38 -11.29 14.91
C ASN A 85 -12.16 -10.56 14.30
N ILE A 86 -11.02 -11.23 14.33
CA ILE A 86 -9.71 -10.72 13.87
C ILE A 86 -9.55 -10.69 12.35
N TRP A 87 -10.47 -11.27 11.59
CA TRP A 87 -10.39 -11.27 10.15
C TRP A 87 -10.89 -9.94 9.57
N LYS A 88 -10.08 -9.35 8.69
CA LYS A 88 -10.51 -8.24 7.83
C LYS A 88 -11.44 -8.74 6.74
N ASP A 89 -12.18 -7.82 6.14
CA ASP A 89 -12.91 -8.11 4.91
C ASP A 89 -11.93 -8.46 3.78
N LYS A 90 -12.37 -9.33 2.87
CA LYS A 90 -11.60 -9.66 1.68
C LYS A 90 -11.77 -8.54 0.67
N LEU A 91 -10.66 -7.98 0.20
CA LEU A 91 -10.65 -6.94 -0.83
C LEU A 91 -9.97 -7.41 -2.11
N ILE A 92 -10.35 -6.82 -3.24
CA ILE A 92 -9.68 -6.98 -4.53
C ILE A 92 -8.65 -5.88 -4.66
N TYR A 93 -7.41 -6.28 -4.90
CA TYR A 93 -6.28 -5.40 -5.16
C TYR A 93 -5.81 -5.55 -6.59
N LEU A 94 -5.34 -4.47 -7.16
CA LEU A 94 -4.56 -4.46 -8.38
C LEU A 94 -3.09 -4.53 -8.00
N LYS A 95 -2.34 -5.42 -8.65
CA LYS A 95 -0.98 -5.81 -8.25
C LYS A 95 0.06 -4.72 -8.54
N GLU A 96 1.11 -4.65 -7.73
CA GLU A 96 2.32 -3.90 -8.06
C GLU A 96 2.89 -4.28 -9.43
N GLY A 97 3.47 -3.32 -10.14
CA GLY A 97 3.94 -3.48 -11.52
C GLY A 97 2.84 -3.28 -12.58
N SER A 98 1.57 -3.20 -12.18
CA SER A 98 0.47 -2.88 -13.11
C SER A 98 0.62 -1.48 -13.72
N ASN A 99 0.26 -1.35 -15.00
CA ASN A 99 0.22 -0.11 -15.76
C ASN A 99 -1.21 0.43 -15.87
N PHE A 100 -1.42 1.67 -15.44
CA PHE A 100 -2.73 2.31 -15.47
C PHE A 100 -2.76 3.53 -16.38
N LYS A 101 -3.81 3.60 -17.20
CA LYS A 101 -4.23 4.80 -17.92
C LYS A 101 -5.18 5.61 -17.03
N ILE A 102 -4.96 6.91 -16.94
CA ILE A 102 -5.77 7.83 -16.12
C ILE A 102 -6.87 8.46 -16.99
N LYS A 103 -8.13 8.36 -16.54
CA LYS A 103 -9.29 9.09 -17.10
C LYS A 103 -9.36 10.51 -16.54
N GLU A 104 -9.20 10.63 -15.22
CA GLU A 104 -9.34 11.89 -14.48
C GLU A 104 -8.16 12.07 -13.52
N GLY A 105 -7.46 13.20 -13.64
CA GLY A 105 -6.28 13.48 -12.83
C GLY A 105 -6.62 13.71 -11.37
N LYS A 106 -5.97 12.98 -10.46
CA LYS A 106 -6.09 13.16 -9.01
C LYS A 106 -4.75 13.37 -8.30
N PRO A 107 -4.76 13.90 -7.06
CA PRO A 107 -3.57 13.94 -6.23
C PRO A 107 -3.01 12.53 -5.92
N PHE A 108 -3.90 11.57 -5.65
CA PHE A 108 -3.60 10.18 -5.32
C PHE A 108 -4.61 9.24 -5.99
N TYR A 109 -4.22 8.00 -6.24
CA TYR A 109 -5.08 6.95 -6.79
C TYR A 109 -5.23 5.81 -5.79
N GLY A 110 -6.38 5.16 -5.78
CA GLY A 110 -6.76 4.15 -4.79
C GLY A 110 -7.26 4.79 -3.50
N GLU A 111 -7.28 4.03 -2.41
CA GLU A 111 -7.83 4.51 -1.14
C GLU A 111 -7.15 3.88 0.08
N VAL A 112 -7.28 4.54 1.23
CA VAL A 112 -7.09 3.92 2.54
C VAL A 112 -8.46 3.54 3.05
N LYS A 113 -8.82 2.28 2.91
CA LYS A 113 -10.16 1.79 3.26
C LYS A 113 -10.24 1.52 4.75
N GLU A 114 -11.20 2.14 5.41
CA GLU A 114 -11.61 1.73 6.75
C GLU A 114 -12.43 0.44 6.64
N ILE A 115 -11.95 -0.63 7.26
CA ILE A 115 -12.54 -1.96 7.12
C ILE A 115 -13.36 -2.35 8.33
N LYS A 116 -12.98 -1.85 9.50
CA LYS A 116 -13.66 -2.24 10.73
C LYS A 116 -13.51 -1.18 11.80
N ILE A 117 -14.63 -0.92 12.46
CA ILE A 117 -14.70 -0.24 13.73
C ILE A 117 -15.05 -1.31 14.77
N SER A 118 -14.16 -1.56 15.72
CA SER A 118 -14.44 -2.46 16.84
C SER A 118 -13.81 -1.90 18.10
N ASN A 119 -14.59 -1.77 19.17
CA ASN A 119 -14.13 -1.26 20.48
C ASN A 119 -13.33 0.05 20.39
N ASN A 120 -13.83 1.02 19.62
CA ASN A 120 -13.20 2.34 19.44
C ASN A 120 -11.81 2.31 18.74
N VAL A 121 -11.49 1.20 18.05
CA VAL A 121 -10.30 1.07 17.21
C VAL A 121 -10.73 0.96 15.76
N ASN A 122 -10.19 1.85 14.92
CA ASN A 122 -10.40 1.84 13.48
C ASN A 122 -9.27 1.07 12.82
N VAL A 123 -9.63 0.04 12.06
CA VAL A 123 -8.70 -0.77 11.29
C VAL A 123 -8.75 -0.31 9.84
N TYR A 124 -7.60 0.15 9.37
CA TYR A 124 -7.43 0.60 8.00
C TYR A 124 -6.69 -0.44 7.16
N GLN A 125 -6.95 -0.41 5.86
CA GLN A 125 -6.17 -1.14 4.88
C GLN A 125 -5.68 -0.19 3.80
N TYR A 126 -4.36 -0.15 3.66
CA TYR A 126 -3.69 0.66 2.66
C TYR A 126 -3.93 0.06 1.26
N GLY A 127 -4.29 0.92 0.32
CA GLY A 127 -4.47 0.58 -1.09
C GLY A 127 -4.26 1.80 -1.97
N LEU A 128 -3.38 2.73 -1.54
CA LEU A 128 -2.98 3.87 -2.35
C LEU A 128 -1.89 3.46 -3.32
N ALA A 129 -1.95 4.03 -4.52
CA ALA A 129 -0.90 3.92 -5.51
C ALA A 129 0.38 4.62 -5.06
N PHE A 130 1.50 3.98 -5.38
CA PHE A 130 2.79 4.63 -5.47
C PHE A 130 3.14 4.76 -6.96
N PRO A 131 2.72 5.84 -7.63
CA PRO A 131 2.80 5.96 -9.08
C PRO A 131 4.21 6.36 -9.55
N LEU A 132 4.71 5.64 -10.55
CA LEU A 132 5.80 6.07 -11.43
C LEU A 132 5.23 6.40 -12.81
N TYR A 133 5.15 7.68 -13.16
CA TYR A 133 4.56 8.16 -14.40
C TYR A 133 5.46 7.86 -15.60
N ILE A 134 4.88 7.26 -16.64
CA ILE A 134 5.59 6.94 -17.87
C ILE A 134 5.83 8.23 -18.63
N GLN A 135 7.11 8.55 -18.83
CA GLN A 135 7.53 9.67 -19.65
C GLN A 135 7.45 9.26 -21.12
N GLN A 136 6.84 10.07 -21.98
CA GLN A 136 6.90 9.84 -23.42
C GLN A 136 8.35 9.99 -23.87
N GLY A 137 8.85 9.04 -24.66
CA GLY A 137 10.10 9.24 -25.40
C GLY A 137 9.92 10.44 -26.33
N GLY A 138 10.89 11.35 -26.31
CA GLY A 138 10.95 12.44 -27.29
C GLY A 138 11.14 11.93 -28.71
#